data_AF-A0A6M5UKD7-F1
#
_entry.id   AF-A0A6M5UKD7-F1
#
_cell.length_a   1.000
_cell.length_b   1.000
_cell.length_c   1.000
_cell.angle_alpha   90.00
_cell.angle_beta   90.00
_cell.angle_gamma   90.00
#
_symmetry.space_group_name_H-M   'P 1'
#
loop_
_entity.id
_entity.type
_entity.pdbx_description
1 polymer ?
#
loop_
_entity_poly.entity_id
_entity_poly.type
_entity_poly.pdbx_seq_one_letter_code
_entity_poly.pdbx_strand_id
1 'polypeptide(L)'
;MIAIGLLDRQGFEDALAHAGALGAGGDDLAGLSAPADGGFLGKLSEVWESIERALREAFVHGAERATAARDAAVALAERCMEEAGRRARDVHQALLSRLQDYVGTLVDTMLARLRPAFAVGGSDLTLDSVDVNQRISFTGSLKAAITEVVALTSSGELTVSAGYRVSRS
;
A
#
# COMPACT_ATOMS: atom_id res chain seq x y z
N MET A 1 19.80 3.83 18.60
CA MET A 1 19.96 2.59 17.79
C MET A 1 18.87 2.64 16.74
N ILE A 2 19.19 2.49 15.46
CA ILE A 2 18.17 2.46 14.38
C ILE A 2 17.89 1.00 14.07
N ALA A 3 16.66 0.54 14.27
CA ALA A 3 16.20 -0.75 13.77
C ALA A 3 15.56 -0.52 12.40
N ILE A 4 16.02 -1.21 11.35
CA ILE A 4 15.43 -1.15 10.01
C ILE A 4 14.44 -2.31 9.88
N GLY A 5 13.16 -1.99 9.67
CA GLY A 5 12.15 -2.98 9.31
C GLY A 5 12.29 -3.38 7.85
N LEU A 6 12.53 -4.67 7.57
CA LEU A 6 12.47 -5.20 6.21
C LEU A 6 11.08 -5.79 5.96
N LEU A 7 10.49 -5.47 4.80
CA LEU A 7 9.29 -6.13 4.32
C LEU A 7 9.64 -7.57 3.98
N ASP A 8 8.97 -8.53 4.60
CA ASP A 8 9.02 -9.91 4.12
C ASP A 8 7.81 -10.25 3.26
N ARG A 9 7.86 -11.44 2.68
CA ARG A 9 6.80 -11.93 1.81
C ARG A 9 5.44 -12.00 2.51
N GLN A 10 5.39 -12.39 3.78
CA GLN A 10 4.12 -12.53 4.47
C GLN A 10 3.45 -11.16 4.65
N GLY A 11 4.21 -10.16 5.12
CA GLY A 11 3.66 -8.81 5.28
C GLY A 11 3.24 -8.16 3.97
N PHE A 12 3.95 -8.47 2.88
CA PHE A 12 3.54 -8.06 1.54
C PHE A 12 2.21 -8.69 1.10
N GLU A 13 2.05 -10.01 1.27
CA GLU A 13 0.82 -10.71 0.89
C GLU A 13 -0.38 -10.29 1.76
N ASP A 14 -0.15 -10.06 3.06
CA ASP A 14 -1.18 -9.58 3.99
C ASP A 14 -1.68 -8.18 3.59
N ALA A 15 -0.77 -7.29 3.20
CA ALA A 15 -1.12 -5.95 2.70
C ALA A 15 -1.94 -6.00 1.40
N LEU A 16 -1.60 -6.89 0.46
CA LEU A 16 -2.39 -7.09 -0.76
C LEU A 16 -3.79 -7.63 -0.43
N ALA A 17 -3.88 -8.64 0.44
CA ALA A 17 -5.15 -9.24 0.82
C ALA A 17 -6.08 -8.23 1.51
N HIS A 18 -5.53 -7.38 2.39
CA HIS A 18 -6.29 -6.34 3.07
C HIS A 18 -6.85 -5.29 2.08
N ALA A 19 -5.99 -4.77 1.20
CA ALA A 19 -6.39 -3.78 0.20
C ALA A 19 -7.36 -4.35 -0.86
N GLY A 20 -7.26 -5.64 -1.18
CA GLY A 20 -8.21 -6.33 -2.07
C GLY A 20 -9.59 -6.53 -1.44
N ALA A 21 -9.67 -6.66 -0.11
CA ALA A 21 -10.94 -6.79 0.61
C ALA A 21 -11.75 -5.48 0.61
N LEU A 22 -11.10 -4.32 0.52
CA LEU A 22 -11.76 -3.03 0.39
C LEU A 22 -12.61 -2.97 -0.89
N GLY A 23 -13.92 -2.87 -0.73
CA GLY A 23 -14.90 -2.83 -1.82
C GLY A 23 -15.48 -4.18 -2.25
N ALA A 24 -14.97 -5.31 -1.73
CA ALA A 24 -15.65 -6.60 -1.86
C ALA A 24 -16.87 -6.71 -0.92
N GLY A 25 -16.84 -5.99 0.20
CA GLY A 25 -17.86 -6.00 1.24
C GLY A 25 -19.12 -5.15 0.98
N GLY A 26 -19.23 -4.48 -0.17
CA GLY A 26 -20.42 -3.69 -0.55
C GLY A 26 -20.66 -2.39 0.24
N ASP A 27 -20.30 -2.33 1.52
CA ASP A 27 -20.65 -1.22 2.42
C ASP A 27 -19.75 0.02 2.26
N ASP A 28 -18.43 -0.13 2.01
CA ASP A 28 -17.54 1.04 1.86
C ASP A 28 -17.72 1.81 0.56
N LEU A 29 -18.26 1.15 -0.48
CA LEU A 29 -18.59 1.80 -1.75
C LEU A 29 -20.02 2.37 -1.75
N ALA A 30 -20.82 2.13 -0.71
CA ALA A 30 -22.17 2.67 -0.57
C ALA A 30 -22.20 4.20 -0.39
N GLY A 31 -21.06 4.81 -0.01
CA GLY A 31 -20.87 6.27 0.01
C GLY A 31 -20.66 6.89 -1.38
N LEU A 32 -20.36 6.09 -2.41
CA LEU A 32 -20.38 6.53 -3.80
C LEU A 32 -21.85 6.65 -4.21
N SER A 33 -22.29 7.87 -4.51
CA SER A 33 -23.69 8.24 -4.66
C SER A 33 -24.37 7.63 -5.91
N ALA A 34 -24.56 6.31 -5.91
CA ALA A 34 -25.44 5.47 -6.70
C ALA A 34 -24.89 4.03 -6.63
N PRO A 35 -25.75 2.99 -6.52
CA PRO A 35 -25.28 1.62 -6.57
C PRO A 35 -24.34 1.47 -7.76
N ALA A 36 -23.10 1.06 -7.49
CA ALA A 36 -22.21 0.66 -8.57
C ALA A 36 -22.90 -0.49 -9.29
N ASP A 37 -23.41 -0.25 -10.50
CA ASP A 37 -23.90 -1.31 -11.37
C ASP A 37 -22.86 -2.43 -11.33
N GLY A 38 -23.26 -3.68 -11.07
CA GLY A 38 -22.31 -4.77 -10.80
C GLY A 38 -21.17 -4.92 -11.84
N GLY A 39 -21.39 -4.43 -13.06
CA GLY A 39 -20.35 -4.34 -14.09
C GLY A 39 -19.17 -3.40 -13.74
N PHE A 40 -19.40 -2.29 -13.04
CA PHE A 40 -18.33 -1.38 -12.61
C PHE A 40 -17.49 -1.95 -11.46
N LEU A 41 -18.11 -2.71 -10.55
CA LEU A 41 -17.39 -3.44 -9.51
C LEU A 41 -16.46 -4.50 -10.12
N GLY A 42 -16.92 -5.19 -11.16
CA GLY A 42 -16.10 -6.12 -11.93
C GLY A 42 -14.87 -5.44 -12.55
N LYS A 43 -15.06 -4.29 -13.20
CA LYS A 43 -13.96 -3.51 -13.80
C LYS A 43 -12.97 -2.99 -12.76
N LEU A 44 -13.44 -2.48 -11.63
CA LEU A 44 -12.58 -2.06 -10.52
C LEU A 44 -11.74 -3.22 -9.99
N SER A 45 -12.32 -4.41 -9.91
CA SER A 45 -11.62 -5.63 -9.49
C SER A 45 -10.56 -6.04 -10.52
N GLU A 46 -10.88 -6.00 -11.81
CA GLU A 46 -9.92 -6.27 -12.90
C GLU A 46 -8.74 -5.28 -12.89
N VAL A 47 -9.02 -3.99 -12.69
CA VAL A 47 -7.98 -2.96 -12.56
C VAL A 47 -7.09 -3.27 -11.35
N TRP A 48 -7.69 -3.62 -10.22
CA TRP A 48 -6.96 -3.95 -9.01
C TRP A 48 -6.09 -5.20 -9.17
N GLU A 49 -6.60 -6.28 -9.75
CA GLU A 49 -5.82 -7.49 -10.06
C GLU A 49 -4.61 -7.18 -10.96
N SER A 50 -4.75 -6.23 -11.89
CA SER A 50 -3.64 -5.76 -12.71
C SER A 50 -2.59 -5.00 -11.88
N ILE A 51 -3.03 -4.15 -10.95
CA ILE A 51 -2.15 -3.47 -10.00
C ILE A 51 -1.44 -4.49 -9.10
N GLU A 52 -2.14 -5.48 -8.54
CA GLU A 52 -1.54 -6.53 -7.71
C GLU A 52 -0.46 -7.29 -8.47
N ARG A 53 -0.70 -7.61 -9.75
CA ARG A 53 0.32 -8.25 -10.58
C ARG A 53 1.57 -7.39 -10.71
N ALA A 54 1.40 -6.09 -10.94
CA ALA A 54 2.53 -5.15 -11.00
C ALA A 54 3.28 -5.06 -9.66
N LEU A 55 2.55 -5.04 -8.53
CA LEU A 55 3.14 -5.04 -7.19
C LEU A 55 3.91 -6.34 -6.91
N ARG A 56 3.35 -7.51 -7.29
CA ARG A 56 4.02 -8.82 -7.15
C ARG A 56 5.28 -8.90 -8.00
N GLU A 57 5.23 -8.46 -9.26
CA GLU A 57 6.42 -8.40 -10.10
C GLU A 57 7.47 -7.46 -9.52
N ALA A 58 7.07 -6.30 -9.01
CA ALA A 58 7.96 -5.35 -8.37
C ALA A 58 8.63 -5.95 -7.12
N PHE A 59 7.86 -6.61 -6.27
CA PHE A 59 8.36 -7.24 -5.05
C PHE A 59 9.36 -8.37 -5.35
N VAL A 60 9.07 -9.22 -6.34
CA VAL A 60 9.89 -10.40 -6.63
C VAL A 60 11.09 -10.09 -7.53
N HIS A 61 10.94 -9.15 -8.47
CA HIS A 61 11.91 -8.94 -9.55
C HIS A 61 12.45 -7.50 -9.65
N GLY A 62 11.96 -6.58 -8.81
CA GLY A 62 12.36 -5.18 -8.81
C GLY A 62 11.63 -4.32 -9.85
N ALA A 63 11.88 -3.01 -9.81
CA ALA A 63 11.13 -1.99 -10.56
C ALA A 63 11.20 -2.18 -12.07
N GLU A 64 12.40 -2.49 -12.58
CA GLU A 64 12.66 -2.60 -14.01
C GLU A 64 11.79 -3.69 -14.64
N ARG A 65 11.73 -4.86 -14.01
CA ARG A 65 10.92 -6.01 -14.45
C ARG A 65 9.42 -5.73 -14.37
N ALA A 66 8.99 -4.96 -13.36
CA ALA A 66 7.60 -4.60 -13.17
C ALA A 66 7.10 -3.48 -14.10
N THR A 67 7.99 -2.84 -14.88
CA THR A 67 7.63 -1.69 -15.74
C THR A 67 6.48 -2.01 -16.68
N ALA A 68 6.52 -3.16 -17.35
CA ALA A 68 5.48 -3.56 -18.29
C ALA A 68 4.13 -3.82 -17.59
N ALA A 69 4.15 -4.51 -16.45
CA ALA A 69 2.93 -4.77 -15.67
C ALA A 69 2.35 -3.47 -15.07
N ARG A 70 3.20 -2.57 -14.58
CA ARG A 70 2.80 -1.24 -14.10
C ARG A 70 2.13 -0.43 -15.20
N ASP A 71 2.74 -0.35 -16.37
CA ASP A 71 2.22 0.44 -17.49
C ASP A 71 0.88 -0.16 -17.99
N ALA A 72 0.74 -1.48 -17.98
CA ALA A 72 -0.52 -2.16 -18.27
C ALA A 72 -1.62 -1.83 -17.23
N ALA A 73 -1.28 -1.84 -15.94
CA ALA A 73 -2.20 -1.49 -14.86
C ALA A 73 -2.67 -0.03 -14.96
N VAL A 74 -1.75 0.90 -15.25
CA VAL A 74 -2.06 2.30 -15.49
C VAL A 74 -3.01 2.46 -16.68
N ALA A 75 -2.70 1.83 -17.82
CA ALA A 75 -3.53 1.91 -19.01
C ALA A 75 -4.93 1.29 -18.80
N LEU A 76 -5.03 0.23 -17.99
CA LEU A 76 -6.30 -0.36 -17.62
C LEU A 76 -7.12 0.55 -16.70
N ALA A 77 -6.48 1.19 -15.72
CA ALA A 77 -7.11 2.16 -14.84
C ALA A 77 -7.61 3.40 -15.59
N GLU A 78 -6.81 3.93 -16.53
CA GLU A 78 -7.19 5.06 -17.38
C GLU A 78 -8.41 4.73 -18.24
N ARG A 79 -8.40 3.57 -18.92
CA ARG A 79 -9.58 3.09 -19.68
C ARG A 79 -10.82 2.93 -18.80
N CYS A 80 -10.67 2.36 -17.61
CA CYS A 80 -11.78 2.22 -16.67
C CYS A 80 -12.37 3.58 -16.26
N MET A 81 -11.52 4.59 -16.03
CA MET A 81 -11.98 5.95 -15.72
C MET A 81 -12.67 6.62 -16.92
N GLU A 82 -12.13 6.46 -18.13
CA GLU A 82 -12.73 6.97 -19.37
C GLU A 82 -14.13 6.37 -19.59
N GLU A 83 -14.27 5.05 -19.45
CA GLU A 83 -15.55 4.34 -19.58
C GLU A 83 -16.55 4.71 -18.48
N ALA A 84 -16.06 5.07 -17.29
CA ALA A 84 -16.90 5.54 -16.19
C ALA A 84 -17.49 6.94 -16.44
N GLY A 85 -16.90 7.75 -17.33
CA GLY A 85 -17.39 9.07 -17.71
C GLY A 85 -17.63 9.98 -16.50
N ARG A 86 -18.91 10.24 -16.17
CA ARG A 86 -19.28 11.09 -15.01
C ARG A 86 -18.85 10.51 -13.66
N ARG A 87 -18.61 9.19 -13.58
CA ARG A 87 -18.16 8.47 -12.39
C ARG A 87 -16.65 8.25 -12.34
N ALA A 88 -15.88 8.87 -13.24
CA ALA A 88 -14.42 8.74 -13.25
C ALA A 88 -13.78 9.12 -11.90
N ARG A 89 -14.35 10.10 -11.19
CA ARG A 89 -13.88 10.49 -9.85
C ARG A 89 -14.11 9.39 -8.82
N ASP A 90 -15.24 8.70 -8.88
CA ASP A 90 -15.57 7.59 -7.97
C ASP A 90 -14.58 6.45 -8.15
N VAL A 91 -14.30 6.08 -9.41
CA VAL A 91 -13.31 5.06 -9.78
C VAL A 91 -11.92 5.45 -9.28
N HIS A 92 -11.53 6.72 -9.52
CA HIS A 92 -10.27 7.25 -9.04
C HIS A 92 -10.16 7.12 -7.52
N GLN A 93 -11.17 7.58 -6.76
CA GLN A 93 -11.14 7.55 -5.30
C GLN A 93 -11.12 6.11 -4.76
N ALA A 94 -11.88 5.19 -5.37
CA ALA A 94 -11.87 3.78 -4.98
C ALA A 94 -10.48 3.14 -5.15
N LEU A 95 -9.85 3.33 -6.32
CA LEU A 95 -8.51 2.79 -6.57
C LEU A 95 -7.44 3.46 -5.69
N LEU A 96 -7.56 4.77 -5.47
CA LEU A 96 -6.67 5.51 -4.59
C LEU A 96 -6.77 5.02 -3.14
N SER A 97 -7.99 4.79 -2.65
CA SER A 97 -8.23 4.26 -1.31
C SER A 97 -7.60 2.88 -1.12
N ARG A 98 -7.70 1.98 -2.11
CA ARG A 98 -7.02 0.67 -2.05
C ARG A 98 -5.50 0.79 -2.02
N LEU A 99 -4.92 1.69 -2.82
CA LEU A 99 -3.47 1.94 -2.79
C LEU A 99 -3.01 2.50 -1.44
N GLN A 100 -3.78 3.43 -0.87
CA GLN A 100 -3.50 4.00 0.45
C GLN A 100 -3.57 2.95 1.55
N ASP A 101 -4.58 2.10 1.51
CA ASP A 101 -4.76 1.00 2.46
C ASP A 101 -3.63 -0.03 2.35
N TYR A 102 -3.26 -0.45 1.14
CA TYR A 102 -2.11 -1.31 0.90
C TYR A 102 -0.84 -0.74 1.56
N VAL A 103 -0.56 0.55 1.35
CA VAL A 103 0.60 1.20 1.97
C VAL A 103 0.46 1.27 3.50
N GLY A 104 -0.75 1.56 4.01
CA GLY A 104 -1.04 1.58 5.44
C GLY A 104 -0.75 0.24 6.11
N THR A 105 -1.32 -0.85 5.58
CA THR A 105 -1.10 -2.21 6.11
C THR A 105 0.37 -2.63 6.03
N LEU A 106 1.07 -2.22 4.97
CA LEU A 106 2.49 -2.49 4.81
C LEU A 106 3.32 -1.78 5.91
N VAL A 107 3.02 -0.52 6.20
CA VAL A 107 3.63 0.22 7.31
C VAL A 107 3.30 -0.41 8.65
N ASP A 108 2.03 -0.73 8.91
CA ASP A 108 1.58 -1.37 10.16
C ASP A 108 2.29 -2.70 10.40
N THR A 109 2.47 -3.50 9.35
CA THR A 109 3.19 -4.77 9.43
C THR A 109 4.67 -4.58 9.78
N MET A 110 5.30 -3.51 9.30
CA MET A 110 6.67 -3.17 9.70
C MET A 110 6.74 -2.68 11.14
N LEU A 111 5.79 -1.84 11.56
CA LEU A 111 5.71 -1.33 12.93
C LEU A 111 5.51 -2.46 13.94
N ALA A 112 4.67 -3.44 13.61
CA ALA A 112 4.41 -4.61 14.46
C ALA A 112 5.65 -5.46 14.75
N ARG A 113 6.72 -5.35 13.94
CA ARG A 113 7.98 -6.06 14.15
C ARG A 113 8.92 -5.35 15.11
N LEU A 114 8.67 -4.08 15.42
CA LEU A 114 9.46 -3.34 16.38
C LEU A 114 9.20 -3.89 17.78
N ARG A 115 10.28 -4.20 18.50
CA ARG A 115 10.15 -4.68 19.88
C ARG A 115 9.77 -3.51 20.77
N PRO A 116 8.71 -3.62 21.59
CA PRO A 116 8.36 -2.54 22.52
C PRO A 116 9.43 -2.31 23.59
N ALA A 117 10.17 -3.36 23.95
CA ALA A 117 11.31 -3.29 24.86
C ALA A 117 12.33 -4.42 24.61
N PHE A 118 13.59 -4.19 24.96
CA PHE A 118 14.62 -5.22 25.02
C PHE A 118 15.74 -4.86 26.00
N ALA A 119 16.39 -5.87 26.57
CA ALA A 119 17.49 -5.67 27.52
C ALA A 119 18.85 -5.62 26.81
N VAL A 120 19.69 -4.65 27.17
CA VAL A 120 21.10 -4.55 26.73
C VAL A 120 21.97 -4.22 27.93
N GLY A 121 22.95 -5.10 28.22
CA GLY A 121 23.92 -4.85 29.29
C GLY A 121 23.30 -4.65 30.68
N GLY A 122 22.18 -5.33 30.99
CA GLY A 122 21.47 -5.20 32.26
C GLY A 122 20.57 -3.96 32.39
N SER A 123 20.42 -3.18 31.34
CA SER A 123 19.46 -2.07 31.26
C SER A 123 18.32 -2.42 30.31
N ASP A 124 17.08 -2.13 30.71
CA ASP A 124 15.91 -2.27 29.84
C ASP A 124 15.77 -1.02 28.97
N LEU A 125 15.77 -1.23 27.66
CA LEU A 125 15.48 -0.20 26.66
C LEU A 125 14.02 -0.33 26.25
N THR A 126 13.27 0.76 26.37
CA THR A 126 11.87 0.85 25.92
C THR A 126 11.77 1.74 24.69
N LEU A 127 10.88 1.38 23.77
CA LEU A 127 10.57 2.18 22.60
C LEU A 127 10.05 3.56 23.04
N ASP A 128 10.64 4.63 22.53
CA ASP A 128 10.33 6.03 22.87
C ASP A 128 9.68 6.74 21.68
N SER A 129 10.23 6.56 20.47
CA SER A 129 9.71 7.14 19.24
C SER A 129 9.82 6.19 18.06
N VAL A 130 8.94 6.35 17.08
CA VAL A 130 9.05 5.71 15.76
C VAL A 130 8.87 6.75 14.69
N ASP A 131 9.85 6.88 13.81
CA ASP A 131 9.86 7.79 12.68
C ASP A 131 9.78 6.98 11.39
N VAL A 132 8.73 7.21 10.60
CA VAL A 132 8.57 6.64 9.26
C VAL A 132 8.99 7.71 8.25
N ASN A 133 10.23 7.59 7.74
CA ASN A 133 10.82 8.58 6.85
C ASN A 133 10.48 8.31 5.39
N GLN A 134 9.19 8.32 5.05
CA GLN A 134 8.76 8.24 3.65
C GLN A 134 7.51 9.07 3.42
N ARG A 135 7.69 10.23 2.78
CA ARG A 135 6.57 11.06 2.34
C ARG A 135 6.03 10.50 1.04
N ILE A 136 5.02 9.65 1.12
CA ILE A 136 4.25 9.22 -0.06
C ILE A 136 3.12 10.24 -0.23
N SER A 137 3.26 11.13 -1.21
CA SER A 137 2.25 12.16 -1.51
C SER A 137 1.42 11.72 -2.69
N PHE A 138 0.26 11.13 -2.41
CA PHE A 138 -0.75 10.78 -3.41
C PHE A 138 -1.49 12.01 -3.98
N THR A 139 -0.78 13.12 -4.18
CA THR A 139 -1.34 14.36 -4.72
C THR A 139 -1.09 14.39 -6.22
N GLY A 140 -2.03 13.88 -7.01
CA GLY A 140 -1.85 13.86 -8.46
C GLY A 140 -2.78 12.92 -9.21
N SER A 141 -2.29 12.41 -10.34
CA SER A 141 -2.99 11.42 -11.15
C SER A 141 -2.87 10.02 -10.53
N LEU A 142 -3.87 9.17 -10.78
CA LEU A 142 -3.84 7.77 -10.37
C LEU A 142 -2.60 7.04 -10.93
N LYS A 143 -2.15 7.42 -12.12
CA LYS A 143 -0.89 6.97 -12.72
C LYS A 143 0.32 7.23 -11.82
N ALA A 144 0.44 8.44 -11.26
CA ALA A 144 1.52 8.77 -10.35
C ALA A 144 1.45 7.91 -9.09
N ALA A 145 0.26 7.75 -8.51
CA ALA A 145 0.03 6.89 -7.34
C ALA A 145 0.46 5.44 -7.60
N ILE A 146 0.00 4.82 -8.69
CA ILE A 146 0.39 3.44 -9.07
C ILE A 146 1.92 3.35 -9.23
N THR A 147 2.53 4.33 -9.91
CA THR A 147 3.98 4.35 -10.16
C THR A 147 4.78 4.42 -8.86
N GLU A 148 4.39 5.30 -7.94
CA GLU A 148 5.05 5.48 -6.65
C GLU A 148 4.92 4.22 -5.78
N VAL A 149 3.74 3.60 -5.72
CA VAL A 149 3.53 2.39 -4.90
C VAL A 149 4.28 1.18 -5.47
N VAL A 150 4.34 1.04 -6.80
CA VAL A 150 5.16 0.01 -7.44
C VAL A 150 6.65 0.24 -7.16
N ALA A 151 7.13 1.49 -7.25
CA ALA A 151 8.51 1.83 -6.93
C ALA A 151 8.85 1.54 -5.45
N LEU A 152 7.97 1.97 -4.53
CA LEU A 152 8.05 1.68 -3.11
C LEU A 152 8.16 0.17 -2.84
N THR A 153 7.30 -0.61 -3.48
CA THR A 153 7.25 -2.07 -3.32
C THR A 153 8.53 -2.72 -3.84
N SER A 154 9.07 -2.21 -4.96
CA SER A 154 10.28 -2.76 -5.57
C SER A 154 11.57 -2.44 -4.83
N SER A 155 11.66 -1.29 -4.16
CA SER A 155 12.86 -0.94 -3.40
C SER A 155 12.94 -1.79 -2.13
N GLY A 156 11.79 -2.23 -1.59
CA GLY A 156 11.72 -2.84 -0.27
C GLY A 156 12.20 -1.91 0.85
N GLU A 157 12.44 -0.64 0.52
CA GLU A 157 13.00 0.38 1.39
C GLU A 157 11.88 1.27 1.89
N LEU A 158 11.18 0.79 2.92
CA LEU A 158 10.43 1.67 3.82
C LEU A 158 11.24 1.75 5.11
N THR A 159 11.93 2.88 5.27
CA THR A 159 12.82 3.07 6.42
C THR A 159 11.99 3.50 7.61
N VAL A 160 11.67 2.54 8.46
CA VAL A 160 11.18 2.79 9.83
C VAL A 160 12.39 2.94 10.74
N SER A 161 12.46 4.04 11.48
CA SER A 161 13.50 4.29 12.49
C SER A 161 12.87 4.29 13.87
N ALA A 162 13.37 3.46 14.78
CA ALA A 162 12.86 3.37 16.15
C ALA A 162 13.86 3.95 17.15
N GLY A 163 13.46 4.94 17.93
CA GLY A 163 14.21 5.50 19.06
C GLY A 163 13.90 4.72 20.35
N TYR A 164 14.95 4.34 21.09
CA TYR A 164 14.82 3.65 22.37
C TYR A 164 15.48 4.44 23.49
N ARG A 165 14.85 4.47 24.66
CA ARG A 165 15.39 5.09 25.88
C ARG A 165 15.61 4.06 26.97
N VAL A 166 16.56 4.33 27.85
CA VAL A 166 16.73 3.53 29.08
C VAL A 166 15.54 3.78 29.99
N SER A 167 14.84 2.70 30.33
CA SER A 167 13.81 2.71 31.36
C SER A 167 14.51 2.79 32.72
N ARG A 168 14.31 3.89 33.45
CA ARG A 168 14.74 3.95 34.85
C ARG A 168 13.64 3.32 35.68
N SER A 169 13.86 2.07 36.13
CA SER A 169 13.09 1.46 37.21
C SER A 169 13.31 2.21 38.52
#